data_AF-A0A3D1Z4K7-F1
#
_entry.id   AF-A0A3D1Z4K7-F1
#
_cell.length_a   1.000
_cell.length_b   1.000
_cell.length_c   1.000
_cell.angle_alpha   90.00
_cell.angle_beta   90.00
_cell.angle_gamma   90.00
#
_symmetry.space_group_name_H-M   'P 1'
#
loop_
_entity.id
_entity.type
_entity.pdbx_description
1 polymer ?
#
loop_
_entity_poly.entity_id
_entity_poly.type
_entity_poly.pdbx_seq_one_letter_code
_entity_poly.pdbx_strand_id
1 'polypeptide(L)'
;MVSAKDFASWLKDKFIHETQGVTLTRRDINQLTGRQGFSLGFVHDTHYELMRYGIAFVTDTARENFYLIPVNDCKHWCSALESQFEKELYCNIYPIERSSG
;
A
#
# COMPACT_ATOMS: atom_id res chain seq x y z
N MET A 1 -4.42 23.87 -0.91
CA MET A 1 -4.44 22.44 -0.54
C MET A 1 -3.85 21.67 -1.71
N VAL A 2 -2.83 20.84 -1.48
CA VAL A 2 -2.14 20.08 -2.55
C VAL A 2 -3.04 18.93 -3.05
N SER A 3 -3.04 18.69 -4.36
CA SER A 3 -3.78 17.57 -4.97
C SER A 3 -3.07 16.24 -4.70
N ALA A 4 -3.78 15.11 -4.84
CA ALA A 4 -3.17 13.78 -4.68
C ALA A 4 -2.05 13.55 -5.72
N LYS A 5 -2.28 14.01 -6.95
CA LYS A 5 -1.31 13.93 -8.05
C LYS A 5 -0.03 14.72 -7.77
N ASP A 6 -0.15 15.96 -7.31
CA ASP A 6 1.01 16.80 -7.00
C ASP A 6 1.81 16.22 -5.82
N PHE A 7 1.09 15.71 -4.82
CA PHE A 7 1.73 15.07 -3.66
C PHE A 7 2.44 13.76 -4.06
N ALA A 8 1.81 12.92 -4.89
CA ALA A 8 2.41 11.72 -5.45
C ALA A 8 3.66 12.03 -6.29
N SER A 9 3.60 13.06 -7.14
CA SER A 9 4.76 13.51 -7.93
C SER A 9 5.92 13.90 -7.02
N TRP A 10 5.64 14.66 -5.96
CA TRP A 10 6.67 15.06 -4.99
C TRP A 10 7.28 13.86 -4.28
N LEU A 11 6.45 12.92 -3.79
CA LEU A 11 6.93 11.70 -3.13
C LEU A 11 7.82 10.88 -4.06
N LYS A 12 7.38 10.68 -5.31
CA LYS A 12 8.16 9.98 -6.32
C LYS A 12 9.49 10.67 -6.58
N ASP A 13 9.53 11.98 -6.76
CA ASP A 13 10.77 12.71 -7.06
C ASP A 13 11.79 12.64 -5.92
N LYS A 14 11.33 12.46 -4.67
CA LYS A 14 12.21 12.35 -3.51
C LYS A 14 12.66 10.93 -3.21
N PHE A 15 11.81 9.94 -3.46
CA PHE A 15 11.99 8.60 -2.87
C PHE A 15 12.01 7.46 -3.89
N ILE A 16 11.95 7.72 -5.20
CA ILE A 16 11.97 6.65 -6.22
C ILE A 16 13.23 5.76 -6.18
N HIS A 17 14.34 6.25 -5.61
CA HIS A 17 15.58 5.49 -5.48
C HIS A 17 15.76 4.86 -4.09
N GLU A 18 14.80 5.03 -3.18
CA GLU A 18 14.83 4.41 -1.87
C GLU A 18 14.44 2.93 -1.96
N THR A 19 15.18 2.06 -1.27
CA THR A 19 15.00 0.60 -1.35
C THR A 19 14.43 0.00 -0.07
N GLN A 20 14.55 0.68 1.07
CA GLN A 20 14.07 0.19 2.36
C GLN A 20 12.65 0.65 2.71
N GLY A 21 12.08 1.54 1.90
CA GLY A 21 10.81 2.20 2.17
C GLY A 21 10.93 3.39 3.12
N VAL A 22 9.93 4.26 3.10
CA VAL A 22 9.90 5.52 3.86
C VAL A 22 8.61 5.60 4.67
N THR A 23 8.72 6.07 5.91
CA THR A 23 7.56 6.31 6.78
C THR A 23 7.25 7.80 6.87
N LEU A 24 5.97 8.11 6.98
CA LEU A 24 5.43 9.45 7.17
C LEU A 24 4.36 9.40 8.25
N THR A 25 4.29 10.40 9.11
CA THR A 25 3.16 10.56 10.03
C THR A 25 2.06 11.42 9.41
N ARG A 26 0.84 11.37 9.97
CA ARG A 26 -0.22 12.31 9.60
C ARG A 26 0.24 13.77 9.71
N ARG A 27 1.04 14.09 10.73
CA ARG A 27 1.59 15.44 10.90
C ARG A 27 2.47 15.83 9.73
N ASP A 28 3.35 14.95 9.28
CA ASP A 28 4.23 15.21 8.14
C ASP A 28 3.40 15.50 6.88
N ILE A 29 2.37 14.70 6.62
CA ILE A 29 1.58 14.94 5.42
C ILE A 29 0.72 16.20 5.53
N ASN A 30 0.18 16.52 6.72
CA ASN A 30 -0.49 17.80 6.94
C ASN A 30 0.44 18.98 6.66
N GLN A 31 1.70 18.91 7.10
CA GLN A 31 2.71 19.93 6.82
C GLN A 31 3.06 20.02 5.34
N LEU A 32 3.22 18.88 4.65
CA LEU A 32 3.60 18.83 3.23
C LEU A 32 2.46 19.25 2.29
N THR A 33 1.20 19.00 2.65
CA THR A 33 0.04 19.20 1.76
C THR A 33 -0.85 20.38 2.13
N GLY A 34 -0.67 20.92 3.35
CA GLY A 34 -1.54 21.93 3.95
C GLY A 34 -2.96 21.43 4.21
N ARG A 35 -3.17 20.10 4.25
CA ARG A 35 -4.48 19.48 4.53
C ARG A 35 -4.77 19.51 6.03
N GLN A 36 -5.98 19.92 6.38
CA GLN A 36 -6.50 19.87 7.75
C GLN A 36 -7.21 18.54 8.06
N GLY A 37 -7.69 17.84 7.01
CA GLY A 37 -8.41 16.57 7.12
C GLY A 37 -7.90 15.53 6.12
N PHE A 38 -7.87 14.28 6.58
CA PHE A 38 -7.37 13.14 5.84
C PHE A 38 -8.51 12.21 5.42
N SER A 39 -9.02 12.40 4.21
CA SER A 39 -9.99 11.45 3.63
C SER A 39 -9.28 10.21 3.12
N LEU A 40 -9.92 9.05 3.24
CA LEU A 40 -9.41 7.81 2.67
C LEU A 40 -9.26 7.92 1.14
N GLY A 41 -10.15 8.69 0.49
CA GLY A 41 -10.05 8.99 -0.94
C GLY A 41 -8.72 9.64 -1.33
N PHE A 42 -8.23 10.62 -0.57
CA PHE A 42 -6.93 11.23 -0.86
C PHE A 42 -5.77 10.22 -0.79
N VAL A 43 -5.82 9.30 0.18
CA VAL A 43 -4.81 8.25 0.33
C VAL A 43 -4.86 7.29 -0.86
N HIS A 44 -6.06 6.86 -1.26
CA HIS A 44 -6.25 5.99 -2.41
C HIS A 44 -5.80 6.65 -3.72
N ASP A 45 -6.17 7.91 -3.96
CA ASP A 45 -5.78 8.64 -5.15
C ASP A 45 -4.24 8.78 -5.23
N THR A 46 -3.60 9.10 -4.09
CA THR A 46 -2.14 9.20 -3.99
C THR A 46 -1.48 7.83 -4.25
N HIS A 47 -2.06 6.75 -3.70
CA HIS A 47 -1.62 5.38 -3.93
C HIS A 47 -1.67 5.01 -5.41
N TYR A 48 -2.81 5.25 -6.08
CA TYR A 48 -2.98 4.92 -7.49
C TYR A 48 -1.99 5.68 -8.40
N GLU A 49 -1.72 6.95 -8.11
CA GLU A 49 -0.72 7.72 -8.85
C GLU A 49 0.71 7.16 -8.67
N LEU A 50 1.07 6.75 -7.45
CA LEU A 50 2.39 6.21 -7.13
C LEU A 50 2.63 4.80 -7.67
N MET A 51 1.57 3.98 -7.78
CA MET A 51 1.68 2.62 -8.30
C MET A 51 2.20 2.57 -9.74
N ARG A 52 2.00 3.64 -10.52
CA ARG A 52 2.55 3.79 -11.88
C ARG A 52 4.08 3.83 -11.90
N TYR A 53 4.70 4.10 -10.76
CA TYR A 53 6.15 4.18 -10.57
C TYR A 53 6.68 3.01 -9.72
N GLY A 54 5.86 1.98 -9.44
CA GLY A 54 6.27 0.84 -8.62
C GLY A 54 6.41 1.21 -7.15
N ILE A 55 5.58 2.12 -6.63
CA ILE A 55 5.61 2.54 -5.24
C ILE A 55 4.21 2.41 -4.63
N ALA A 56 4.09 1.62 -3.56
CA ALA A 56 2.87 1.52 -2.78
C ALA A 56 2.84 2.63 -1.71
N PHE A 57 1.72 3.33 -1.63
CA PHE A 57 1.44 4.25 -0.53
C PHE A 57 0.27 3.73 0.29
N VAL A 58 0.52 3.32 1.53
CA VAL A 58 -0.48 2.69 2.40
C VAL A 58 -0.45 3.31 3.79
N THR A 59 -1.47 3.04 4.61
CA THR A 59 -1.62 3.63 5.93
C THR A 59 -2.15 2.61 6.92
N ASP A 60 -1.89 2.82 8.20
CA ASP A 60 -2.55 2.08 9.27
C ASP A 60 -4.05 2.42 9.36
N THR A 61 -4.82 1.60 10.10
CA THR A 61 -6.27 1.78 10.31
C THR A 61 -6.61 3.13 10.95
N ALA A 62 -5.74 3.63 11.82
CA ALA A 62 -5.93 4.91 12.51
C ALA A 62 -5.65 6.11 11.61
N ARG A 63 -4.99 5.91 10.46
CA ARG A 63 -4.45 6.93 9.55
C ARG A 63 -3.44 7.84 10.23
N GLU A 64 -2.62 7.29 11.12
CA GLU A 64 -1.58 8.05 11.84
C GLU A 64 -0.19 7.85 11.22
N ASN A 65 0.08 6.63 10.73
CA ASN A 65 1.32 6.29 10.05
C ASN A 65 1.05 5.83 8.61
N PHE A 66 1.89 6.33 7.72
CA PHE A 66 1.86 6.10 6.29
C PHE A 66 3.20 5.52 5.84
N TYR A 67 3.14 4.65 4.85
CA TYR A 67 4.27 3.86 4.39
C TYR A 67 4.36 3.97 2.89
N LEU A 68 5.53 4.38 2.43
CA LEU A 68 5.94 4.41 1.04
C LEU A 68 6.86 3.21 0.80
N ILE A 69 6.36 2.18 0.12
CA ILE A 69 7.05 0.90 -0.02
C ILE A 69 7.34 0.65 -1.50
N PRO A 70 8.62 0.44 -1.89
CA PRO A 70 8.95 0.01 -3.24
C PRO A 70 8.29 -1.34 -3.56
N VAL A 71 7.54 -1.40 -4.66
CA VAL A 71 6.91 -2.62 -5.18
C VAL A 71 7.86 -3.20 -6.22
N ASN A 72 8.85 -3.95 -5.75
CA ASN A 72 9.84 -4.62 -6.58
C ASN A 72 9.48 -6.11 -6.74
N ASP A 73 9.70 -6.67 -7.94
CA ASP A 73 9.77 -8.10 -8.27
C ASP A 73 8.99 -9.05 -7.34
N CYS A 74 7.70 -8.76 -7.14
CA CYS A 74 6.88 -9.53 -6.21
C CYS A 74 6.72 -10.96 -6.75
N LYS A 75 7.02 -11.95 -5.91
CA LYS A 75 6.76 -13.36 -6.25
C LYS A 75 5.25 -13.58 -6.34
N HIS A 76 4.83 -14.36 -7.33
CA HIS A 76 3.46 -14.87 -7.35
C HIS A 76 3.19 -15.65 -6.05
N TRP A 77 2.04 -15.39 -5.42
CA TRP A 77 1.73 -15.94 -4.09
C TRP A 77 1.81 -17.47 -4.06
N CYS A 78 1.36 -18.14 -5.12
CA CYS A 78 1.40 -19.61 -5.22
C CYS A 78 2.85 -20.11 -5.22
N SER A 79 3.72 -19.52 -6.03
CA SER A 79 5.14 -19.88 -6.09
C SER A 79 5.88 -19.57 -4.78
N ALA A 80 5.42 -18.58 -4.00
CA ALA A 80 5.96 -18.31 -2.68
C ALA A 80 5.60 -19.43 -1.68
N LEU A 81 4.39 -20.00 -1.79
CA LEU A 81 3.87 -21.03 -0.87
C LEU A 81 4.20 -22.47 -1.29
N GLU A 82 4.38 -22.76 -2.59
CA GLU A 82 4.73 -24.08 -3.12
C GLU A 82 5.98 -24.68 -2.45
N SER A 83 6.96 -23.84 -2.08
CA SER A 83 8.16 -24.32 -1.38
C SER A 83 7.92 -24.83 0.05
N GLN A 84 6.79 -24.52 0.68
CA GLN A 84 6.55 -24.75 2.11
C GLN A 84 5.22 -25.46 2.42
N PHE A 85 4.20 -25.35 1.55
CA PHE A 85 2.82 -25.72 1.86
C PHE A 85 2.10 -26.50 0.75
N GLU A 86 2.81 -27.31 -0.05
CA GLU A 86 2.24 -28.06 -1.21
C GLU A 86 0.87 -28.73 -0.96
N LYS A 87 0.64 -29.26 0.25
CA LYS A 87 -0.61 -29.95 0.61
C LYS A 87 -1.79 -29.03 0.97
N GLU A 88 -1.54 -27.76 1.23
CA GLU A 88 -2.53 -26.79 1.76
C GLU A 88 -2.88 -25.67 0.76
N LEU A 89 -2.17 -25.58 -0.38
CA LEU A 89 -2.33 -24.53 -1.40
C LEU A 89 -3.75 -24.40 -1.97
N TYR A 90 -4.53 -25.47 -1.95
CA TYR A 90 -5.87 -25.53 -2.54
C TYR A 90 -6.99 -25.56 -1.50
N CYS A 91 -6.67 -25.33 -0.23
CA CYS A 91 -7.66 -25.16 0.82
C CYS A 91 -8.23 -23.74 0.73
N ASN A 92 -9.56 -23.63 0.77
CA ASN A 92 -10.18 -22.33 1.00
C ASN A 92 -9.69 -21.78 2.34
N ILE A 93 -9.38 -20.48 2.40
CA ILE A 93 -8.95 -19.80 3.65
C ILE A 93 -10.02 -19.97 4.74
N TYR A 94 -11.28 -20.19 4.34
CA TYR A 94 -12.39 -20.55 5.21
C TYR A 94 -13.03 -21.88 4.78
N PRO A 95 -13.40 -22.76 5.72
CA PRO A 95 -14.15 -23.97 5.40
C PRO A 95 -15.44 -23.62 4.66
N ILE A 96 -15.71 -24.25 3.51
CA ILE A 96 -17.04 -24.21 2.91
C ILE A 96 -17.89 -25.21 3.69
N GLU A 97 -18.74 -24.73 4.59
CA GLU A 97 -19.80 -25.56 5.16
C GLU A 97 -20.74 -25.98 4.01
N ARG A 98 -20.75 -27.28 3.70
CA ARG A 98 -21.77 -27.82 2.78
C ARG A 98 -23.10 -27.76 3.51
N SER A 99 -24.03 -26.97 3.00
CA SER A 99 -25.41 -26.94 3.48
C SER A 99 -26.00 -28.34 3.30
N SER A 100 -26.25 -29.05 4.41
CA SER A 100 -26.98 -30.31 4.40
C SER A 100 -28.44 -30.00 4.05
N GLY A 101 -28.80 -30.22 2.78
CA GLY A 101 -30.19 -30.19 2.31
C GLY A 101 -30.98 -31.41 2.73
#